data_AF-A0A1Z1G6X3-F1
#
_entry.id   AF-A0A1Z1G6X3-F1
#
_cell.length_a   1.000
_cell.length_b   1.000
_cell.length_c   1.000
_cell.angle_alpha   90.00
_cell.angle_beta   90.00
_cell.angle_gamma   90.00
#
_symmetry.space_group_name_H-M   'P 1'
#
loop_
_entity.id
_entity.type
_entity.pdbx_description
1 polymer ?
#
loop_
_entity_poly.entity_id
_entity_poly.type
_entity_poly.pdbx_seq_one_letter_code
_entity_poly.pdbx_strand_id
1 'polypeptide(L)'
;PATATSLDNLQSSDFGYFESANAFTSSLGNIVGVRNFSGTAGVIIDRFEFIPVTATLEAEYNLERAQKAVNALFTSTNQLGLKTNVTDYHIDQVSNLVTYLSDEFCLDEKRELSEKVKHAKRLSDERNLLQDSNFKDINRQPERGWGGSTGITIQGGDDVFKENYVTLSGTFDECYPTYLYQKIDESKLKAFTRYQLRG
;
A
#
# COMPACT_ATOMS: atom_id res chain seq x y z
N PRO A 1 -7.15 -18.68 -2.49
CA PRO A 1 -6.36 -19.49 -1.53
C PRO A 1 -6.40 -20.96 -1.95
N ALA A 2 -5.45 -21.79 -1.51
CA ALA A 2 -5.55 -23.22 -1.73
C ALA A 2 -6.68 -23.81 -0.87
N THR A 3 -7.48 -24.69 -1.45
CA THR A 3 -8.65 -25.32 -0.80
C THR A 3 -8.51 -26.83 -0.67
N ALA A 4 -7.55 -27.42 -1.39
CA ALA A 4 -7.31 -28.86 -1.44
C ALA A 4 -5.82 -29.18 -1.24
N THR A 5 -5.54 -30.42 -0.85
CA THR A 5 -4.16 -30.95 -0.73
C THR A 5 -3.78 -31.90 -1.88
N SER A 6 -4.77 -32.41 -2.63
CA SER A 6 -4.61 -33.16 -3.88
C SER A 6 -5.83 -32.89 -4.78
N LEU A 7 -5.65 -33.00 -6.10
CA LEU A 7 -6.73 -32.89 -7.08
C LEU A 7 -7.20 -34.25 -7.62
N ASP A 8 -6.66 -35.37 -7.10
CA ASP A 8 -6.94 -36.71 -7.63
C ASP A 8 -8.27 -37.28 -7.11
N ASN A 9 -8.64 -36.97 -5.86
CA ASN A 9 -9.87 -37.44 -5.21
C ASN A 9 -10.59 -36.27 -4.54
N LEU A 10 -11.30 -35.47 -5.34
CA LEU A 10 -11.96 -34.25 -4.90
C LEU A 10 -13.16 -34.53 -3.99
N GLN A 11 -13.23 -33.80 -2.88
CA GLN A 11 -14.37 -33.71 -1.97
C GLN A 11 -15.06 -32.35 -2.07
N SER A 12 -16.27 -32.23 -1.53
CA SER A 12 -17.01 -30.96 -1.55
C SER A 12 -16.29 -29.83 -0.83
N SER A 13 -15.51 -30.13 0.22
CA SER A 13 -14.71 -29.15 0.96
C SER A 13 -13.47 -28.68 0.21
N ASP A 14 -13.08 -29.36 -0.87
CA ASP A 14 -11.90 -29.02 -1.66
C ASP A 14 -12.16 -27.85 -2.63
N PHE A 15 -13.40 -27.40 -2.73
CA PHE A 15 -13.80 -26.23 -3.52
C PHE A 15 -13.91 -24.98 -2.64
N GLY A 16 -13.66 -23.83 -3.25
CA GLY A 16 -13.86 -22.53 -2.62
C GLY A 16 -14.16 -21.45 -3.65
N TYR A 17 -14.49 -20.27 -3.15
CA TYR A 17 -14.99 -19.16 -3.96
C TYR A 17 -14.03 -17.97 -3.91
N PHE A 18 -14.05 -17.19 -4.98
CA PHE A 18 -13.53 -15.84 -5.02
C PHE A 18 -14.44 -15.01 -5.91
N GLU A 19 -14.51 -13.71 -5.65
CA GLU A 19 -15.43 -12.79 -6.31
C GLU A 19 -14.64 -11.61 -6.88
N SER A 20 -15.20 -10.95 -7.91
CA SER A 20 -14.69 -9.65 -8.34
C SER A 20 -14.97 -8.60 -7.28
N ALA A 21 -14.05 -7.64 -7.12
CA ALA A 21 -14.26 -6.56 -6.15
C ALA A 21 -15.44 -5.65 -6.52
N ASN A 22 -15.74 -5.55 -7.82
CA ASN A 22 -16.74 -4.65 -8.38
C ASN A 22 -17.80 -5.41 -9.17
N ALA A 23 -18.93 -4.74 -9.39
CA ALA A 23 -20.01 -5.17 -10.26
C ALA A 23 -19.90 -4.53 -11.65
N PHE A 24 -20.49 -5.16 -12.65
CA PHE A 24 -20.49 -4.62 -14.01
C PHE A 24 -21.78 -4.96 -14.74
N THR A 25 -22.18 -4.07 -15.64
CA THR A 25 -23.14 -4.37 -16.71
C THR A 25 -22.34 -4.64 -17.98
N SER A 26 -22.79 -5.60 -18.80
CA SER A 26 -22.13 -5.86 -20.08
C SER A 26 -22.34 -4.67 -21.02
N SER A 27 -21.27 -3.89 -21.24
CA SER A 27 -21.22 -2.86 -22.27
C SER A 27 -20.20 -3.18 -23.37
N LEU A 28 -19.31 -4.16 -23.15
CA LEU A 28 -18.14 -4.43 -24.00
C LEU A 28 -17.90 -5.93 -24.34
N GLY A 29 -18.71 -6.88 -23.83
CA GLY A 29 -18.49 -8.30 -24.12
C GLY A 29 -19.55 -9.26 -23.56
N ASN A 30 -19.82 -10.34 -24.30
CA ASN A 30 -20.84 -11.35 -23.98
C ASN A 30 -20.24 -12.70 -23.53
N ILE A 31 -19.00 -12.69 -23.05
CA ILE A 31 -18.26 -13.88 -22.64
C ILE A 31 -17.63 -13.67 -21.27
N VAL A 32 -17.51 -14.76 -20.49
CA VAL A 32 -16.79 -14.83 -19.23
C VAL A 32 -15.69 -15.88 -19.33
N GLY A 33 -14.56 -15.67 -18.66
CA GLY A 33 -13.45 -16.63 -18.70
C GLY A 33 -12.50 -16.49 -17.52
N VAL A 34 -11.79 -17.58 -17.24
CA VAL A 34 -10.70 -17.65 -16.26
C VAL A 34 -9.42 -18.03 -16.98
N ARG A 35 -8.32 -17.39 -16.59
CA ARG A 35 -6.98 -17.75 -17.05
C ARG A 35 -6.15 -18.16 -15.83
N ASN A 36 -5.50 -19.33 -15.91
CA ASN A 36 -4.49 -19.70 -14.94
C ASN A 36 -3.18 -18.99 -15.26
N PHE A 37 -2.73 -18.11 -14.36
CA PHE A 37 -1.45 -17.40 -14.48
C PHE A 37 -0.27 -18.19 -13.88
N SER A 38 -0.52 -19.32 -13.22
CA SER A 38 0.54 -20.16 -12.67
C SER A 38 1.24 -20.96 -13.77
N GLY A 39 2.57 -20.92 -13.76
CA GLY A 39 3.39 -21.82 -14.58
C GLY A 39 3.62 -23.20 -13.96
N THR A 40 3.18 -23.42 -12.72
CA THR A 40 3.59 -24.59 -11.92
C THR A 40 2.43 -25.41 -11.36
N ALA A 41 1.25 -24.83 -11.20
CA ALA A 41 0.09 -25.50 -10.60
C ALA A 41 -1.12 -25.46 -11.54
N GLY A 42 -1.88 -26.56 -11.56
CA GLY A 42 -3.21 -26.59 -12.18
C GLY A 42 -4.28 -25.99 -11.28
N VAL A 43 -5.42 -25.65 -11.86
CA VAL A 43 -6.62 -25.20 -11.14
C VAL A 43 -7.85 -25.84 -11.76
N ILE A 44 -8.80 -26.28 -10.92
CA ILE A 44 -10.08 -26.84 -11.35
C ILE A 44 -11.13 -25.74 -11.27
N ILE A 45 -11.87 -25.54 -12.36
CA ILE A 45 -12.98 -24.57 -12.42
C ILE A 45 -14.27 -25.38 -12.49
N ASP A 46 -15.09 -25.28 -11.46
CA ASP A 46 -16.40 -25.94 -11.40
C ASP A 46 -17.45 -25.12 -12.19
N ARG A 47 -17.72 -23.89 -11.73
CA ARG A 47 -18.79 -23.06 -12.29
C ARG A 47 -18.52 -21.56 -12.19
N PHE A 48 -19.29 -20.81 -12.98
CA PHE A 48 -19.40 -19.36 -12.90
C PHE A 48 -20.75 -18.99 -12.28
N GLU A 49 -20.75 -18.10 -11.28
CA GLU A 49 -21.95 -17.58 -10.64
C GLU A 49 -22.08 -16.08 -10.92
N PHE A 50 -23.22 -15.65 -11.44
CA PHE A 50 -23.54 -14.24 -11.65
C PHE A 50 -24.52 -13.79 -10.57
N ILE A 51 -24.04 -12.93 -9.67
CA ILE A 51 -24.82 -12.43 -8.53
C ILE A 51 -25.30 -11.02 -8.86
N PRO A 52 -26.62 -10.77 -8.96
CA PRO A 52 -27.13 -9.42 -9.14
C PRO A 52 -26.87 -8.62 -7.86
N VAL A 53 -26.33 -7.40 -8.02
CA VAL A 53 -25.95 -6.54 -6.91
C VAL A 53 -26.38 -5.11 -7.18
N THR A 54 -26.80 -4.41 -6.14
CA THR A 54 -27.11 -2.97 -6.20
C THR A 54 -25.85 -2.17 -5.95
N ALA A 55 -25.80 -0.94 -6.47
CA ALA A 55 -24.65 -0.04 -6.22
C ALA A 55 -24.38 0.19 -4.73
N THR A 56 -25.42 0.14 -3.89
CA THR A 56 -25.29 0.23 -2.43
C THR A 56 -24.55 -0.96 -1.81
N LEU A 57 -24.87 -2.18 -2.23
CA LEU A 57 -24.20 -3.39 -1.72
C LEU A 57 -22.72 -3.44 -2.13
N GLU A 58 -22.40 -3.01 -3.35
CA GLU A 58 -21.00 -2.89 -3.81
C GLU A 58 -20.23 -1.84 -2.98
N ALA A 59 -20.86 -0.70 -2.69
CA ALA A 59 -20.26 0.35 -1.88
C ALA A 59 -20.02 -0.12 -0.43
N GLU A 60 -20.99 -0.82 0.18
CA GLU A 60 -20.89 -1.41 1.52
C GLU A 60 -19.76 -2.44 1.61
N TYR A 61 -19.64 -3.33 0.62
CA TYR A 61 -18.57 -4.33 0.57
C TYR A 61 -17.18 -3.68 0.51
N ASN A 62 -17.02 -2.69 -0.37
CA ASN A 62 -15.76 -1.95 -0.51
C ASN A 62 -15.43 -1.16 0.75
N LEU A 63 -16.44 -0.57 1.40
CA LEU A 63 -16.29 0.14 2.66
C LEU A 63 -15.81 -0.79 3.78
N GLU A 64 -16.41 -1.97 3.95
CA GLU A 64 -15.98 -2.95 4.97
C GLU A 64 -14.51 -3.35 4.76
N ARG A 65 -14.13 -3.62 3.51
CA ARG A 65 -12.76 -3.97 3.15
C ARG A 65 -11.78 -2.84 3.49
N ALA A 66 -12.11 -1.60 3.16
CA ALA A 66 -11.28 -0.44 3.49
C ALA A 66 -11.19 -0.23 5.01
N GLN A 67 -12.31 -0.35 5.73
CA GLN A 67 -12.36 -0.23 7.18
C GLN A 67 -11.45 -1.24 7.87
N LYS A 68 -11.47 -2.50 7.42
CA LYS A 68 -10.59 -3.56 7.92
C LYS A 68 -9.12 -3.24 7.67
N ALA A 69 -8.79 -2.74 6.48
CA ALA A 69 -7.42 -2.37 6.12
C ALA A 69 -6.89 -1.21 6.99
N VAL A 70 -7.69 -0.15 7.18
CA VAL A 70 -7.34 0.99 8.03
C VAL A 70 -7.16 0.58 9.48
N ASN A 71 -8.09 -0.20 10.04
CA ASN A 71 -7.99 -0.67 11.42
C ASN A 71 -6.77 -1.57 11.64
N ALA A 72 -6.34 -2.32 10.61
CA ALA A 72 -5.18 -3.20 10.70
C ALA A 72 -3.84 -2.44 10.82
N LEU A 73 -3.78 -1.14 10.51
CA LEU A 73 -2.58 -0.31 10.66
C LEU A 73 -2.18 -0.11 12.13
N PHE A 74 -3.16 -0.08 13.02
CA PHE A 74 -2.99 0.33 14.42
C PHE A 74 -2.77 -0.86 15.36
N THR A 75 -2.10 -0.62 16.48
CA THR A 75 -1.88 -1.62 17.53
C THR A 75 -3.14 -1.96 18.31
N SER A 76 -4.09 -1.03 18.38
CA SER A 76 -5.26 -1.09 19.25
C SER A 76 -6.41 -0.25 18.69
N THR A 77 -7.60 -0.46 19.24
CA THR A 77 -8.85 0.19 18.81
C THR A 77 -8.90 1.69 19.07
N ASN A 78 -8.09 2.20 20.01
CA ASN A 78 -7.94 3.64 20.26
C ASN A 78 -7.04 4.36 19.23
N GLN A 79 -6.41 3.62 18.31
CA GLN A 79 -5.68 4.16 17.16
C GLN A 79 -4.51 5.10 17.49
N LEU A 80 -3.97 5.03 18.72
CA LEU A 80 -2.89 5.91 19.18
C LEU A 80 -1.48 5.52 18.68
N GLY A 81 -1.31 4.29 18.18
CA GLY A 81 -0.01 3.76 17.79
C GLY A 81 -0.10 2.87 16.57
N LEU A 82 0.93 2.92 15.72
CA LEU A 82 1.09 2.03 14.57
C LEU A 82 1.76 0.72 14.96
N LYS A 83 1.35 -0.37 14.31
CA LYS A 83 2.14 -1.61 14.35
C LYS A 83 3.53 -1.35 13.76
N THR A 84 4.57 -1.89 14.38
CA THR A 84 5.97 -1.63 13.99
C THR A 84 6.29 -2.15 12.57
N ASN A 85 5.67 -3.26 12.17
CA ASN A 85 5.88 -3.87 10.85
C ASN A 85 5.09 -3.19 9.72
N VAL A 86 4.11 -2.35 10.02
CA VAL A 86 3.43 -1.52 9.02
C VAL A 86 4.45 -0.51 8.49
N THR A 87 4.73 -0.55 7.19
CA THR A 87 5.63 0.39 6.51
C THR A 87 4.91 1.66 6.12
N ASP A 88 5.67 2.70 5.78
CA ASP A 88 5.12 3.96 5.30
C ASP A 88 4.35 3.74 3.97
N TYR A 89 4.99 3.04 3.03
CA TYR A 89 4.36 2.60 1.77
C TYR A 89 3.05 1.82 1.98
N HIS A 90 2.96 0.95 2.99
CA HIS A 90 1.73 0.22 3.26
C HIS A 90 0.57 1.15 3.64
N ILE A 91 0.85 2.25 4.36
CA ILE A 91 -0.16 3.26 4.69
C ILE A 91 -0.64 3.96 3.42
N ASP A 92 0.25 4.24 2.46
CA ASP A 92 -0.12 4.84 1.18
C ASP A 92 -1.01 3.90 0.35
N GLN A 93 -0.73 2.60 0.35
CA GLN A 93 -1.59 1.60 -0.31
C GLN A 93 -2.98 1.52 0.33
N VAL A 94 -3.06 1.61 1.66
CA VAL A 94 -4.35 1.68 2.36
C VAL A 94 -5.06 3.00 2.10
N SER A 95 -4.33 4.11 1.97
CA SER A 95 -4.89 5.40 1.53
C SER A 95 -5.54 5.28 0.15
N ASN A 96 -4.88 4.61 -0.80
CA ASN A 96 -5.42 4.38 -2.14
C ASN A 96 -6.75 3.60 -2.07
N LEU A 97 -6.85 2.56 -1.24
CA LEU A 97 -8.11 1.83 -1.03
C LEU A 97 -9.25 2.74 -0.57
N VAL A 98 -8.99 3.68 0.35
CA VAL A 98 -9.99 4.64 0.82
C VAL A 98 -10.39 5.64 -0.28
N THR A 99 -9.44 6.06 -1.12
CA THR A 99 -9.75 7.00 -2.22
C THR A 99 -10.69 6.41 -3.27
N TYR A 100 -10.68 5.09 -3.46
CA TYR A 100 -11.56 4.38 -4.40
C TYR A 100 -12.98 4.15 -3.88
N LEU A 101 -13.29 4.48 -2.63
CA LEU A 101 -14.66 4.39 -2.10
C LEU A 101 -15.60 5.37 -2.82
N SER A 102 -16.86 4.98 -2.96
CA SER A 102 -17.88 5.80 -3.62
C SER A 102 -18.16 7.09 -2.86
N ASP A 103 -18.11 8.23 -3.58
CA ASP A 103 -18.53 9.53 -3.05
C ASP A 103 -20.06 9.70 -3.01
N GLU A 104 -20.81 8.82 -3.69
CA GLU A 104 -22.28 8.86 -3.73
C GLU A 104 -22.90 8.11 -2.56
N PHE A 105 -22.33 6.95 -2.20
CA PHE A 105 -22.93 6.02 -1.23
C PHE A 105 -22.21 5.93 0.12
N CYS A 106 -20.96 6.41 0.22
CA CYS A 106 -20.14 6.26 1.44
C CYS A 106 -19.37 7.54 1.80
N LEU A 107 -19.91 8.73 1.48
CA LEU A 107 -19.15 9.98 1.61
C LEU A 107 -18.70 10.26 3.04
N ASP A 108 -19.58 10.05 4.02
CA ASP A 108 -19.30 10.33 5.43
C ASP A 108 -18.28 9.34 6.00
N GLU A 109 -18.43 8.05 5.72
CA GLU A 109 -17.52 7.00 6.16
C GLU A 109 -16.17 7.07 5.44
N LYS A 110 -16.15 7.41 4.14
CA LYS A 110 -14.93 7.68 3.37
C LYS A 110 -14.15 8.83 4.00
N ARG A 111 -14.83 9.91 4.39
CA ARG A 111 -14.18 11.04 5.09
C ARG A 111 -13.60 10.60 6.43
N GLU A 112 -14.34 9.83 7.22
CA GLU A 112 -13.86 9.29 8.50
C GLU A 112 -12.60 8.40 8.31
N LEU A 113 -12.65 7.48 7.35
CA LEU A 113 -11.52 6.61 7.02
C LEU A 113 -10.30 7.40 6.51
N SER A 114 -10.53 8.43 5.71
CA SER A 114 -9.47 9.31 5.21
C SER A 114 -8.75 10.01 6.36
N GLU A 115 -9.49 10.52 7.34
CA GLU A 115 -8.88 11.15 8.52
C GLU A 115 -8.08 10.16 9.38
N LYS A 116 -8.56 8.92 9.53
CA LYS A 116 -7.82 7.84 10.20
C LYS A 116 -6.52 7.50 9.48
N VAL A 117 -6.53 7.42 8.15
CA VAL A 117 -5.31 7.14 7.37
C VAL A 117 -4.33 8.33 7.42
N LYS A 118 -4.81 9.57 7.34
CA LYS A 118 -3.96 10.76 7.55
C LYS A 118 -3.33 10.76 8.95
N HIS A 119 -4.08 10.35 9.97
CA HIS A 119 -3.55 10.18 11.32
C HIS A 119 -2.46 9.11 11.37
N ALA A 120 -2.68 7.94 10.74
CA ALA A 120 -1.67 6.91 10.61
C ALA A 120 -0.40 7.43 9.92
N LYS A 121 -0.53 8.23 8.84
CA LYS A 121 0.62 8.82 8.16
C LYS A 121 1.42 9.76 9.08
N ARG A 122 0.74 10.63 9.84
CA ARG A 122 1.40 11.48 10.85
C ARG A 122 2.17 10.66 11.90
N LEU A 123 1.59 9.56 12.39
CA LEU A 123 2.29 8.65 13.31
C LEU A 123 3.50 7.96 12.65
N SER A 124 3.44 7.70 11.34
CA SER A 124 4.56 7.16 10.55
C SER A 124 5.71 8.17 10.46
N ASP A 125 5.38 9.43 10.21
CA ASP A 125 6.35 10.53 10.17
C ASP A 125 6.96 10.79 11.55
N GLU A 126 6.16 10.76 12.62
CA GLU A 126 6.64 10.96 14.00
C GLU A 126 7.67 9.90 14.45
N ARG A 127 7.50 8.65 14.01
CA ARG A 127 8.49 7.58 14.30
C ARG A 127 9.64 7.54 13.29
N ASN A 128 9.56 8.29 12.19
CA ASN A 128 10.65 8.40 11.22
C ASN A 128 11.71 9.36 11.75
N LEU A 129 12.93 8.85 11.92
CA LEU A 129 14.03 9.64 12.48
C LEU A 129 14.72 10.52 11.43
N LEU A 130 14.47 10.23 10.15
CA LEU A 130 15.00 11.01 9.03
C LEU A 130 14.36 12.41 9.02
N GLN A 131 15.12 13.38 8.57
CA GLN A 131 14.64 14.74 8.30
C GLN A 131 14.28 14.85 6.83
N ASP A 132 13.34 15.76 6.54
CA ASP A 132 12.89 16.03 5.18
C ASP A 132 12.51 14.73 4.42
N SER A 133 11.55 13.99 5.01
CA SER A 133 11.09 12.69 4.47
C SER A 133 10.60 12.76 3.02
N ASN A 134 10.15 13.95 2.58
CA ASN A 134 9.60 14.21 1.24
C ASN A 134 10.57 15.00 0.34
N PHE A 135 11.86 15.02 0.68
CA PHE A 135 12.94 15.49 -0.18
C PHE A 135 12.77 16.93 -0.69
N LYS A 136 12.16 17.82 0.11
CA LYS A 136 11.83 19.19 -0.28
C LYS A 136 13.04 20.12 -0.24
N ASP A 137 14.04 19.81 0.58
CA ASP A 137 15.14 20.71 0.95
C ASP A 137 16.52 20.04 0.81
N ILE A 138 16.70 19.11 -0.14
CA ILE A 138 18.00 18.50 -0.44
C ILE A 138 19.05 19.60 -0.69
N ASN A 139 20.22 19.45 -0.07
CA ASN A 139 21.36 20.38 -0.10
C ASN A 139 21.12 21.77 0.52
N ARG A 140 19.94 22.07 1.07
CA ARG A 140 19.68 23.36 1.73
C ARG A 140 20.45 23.49 3.05
N GLN A 141 20.51 22.40 3.82
CA GLN A 141 21.31 22.28 5.04
C GLN A 141 21.90 20.86 5.12
N PRO A 142 23.00 20.57 4.41
CA PRO A 142 23.56 19.21 4.29
C PRO A 142 23.92 18.57 5.63
N GLU A 143 24.22 19.37 6.66
CA GLU A 143 24.54 18.89 8.01
C GLU A 143 23.31 18.53 8.86
N ARG A 144 22.11 18.97 8.45
CA ARG A 144 20.84 18.82 9.20
C ARG A 144 19.71 18.19 8.38
N GLY A 145 19.99 17.77 7.15
CA GLY A 145 19.03 17.22 6.20
C GLY A 145 19.74 16.35 5.16
N TRP A 146 19.16 16.26 3.97
CA TRP A 146 19.75 15.49 2.88
C TRP A 146 20.93 16.21 2.22
N GLY A 147 22.06 15.52 2.13
CA GLY A 147 23.16 15.86 1.23
C GLY A 147 23.10 14.97 -0.01
N GLY A 148 23.18 15.57 -1.20
CA GLY A 148 23.04 14.85 -2.46
C GLY A 148 23.98 15.38 -3.55
N SER A 149 24.43 14.49 -4.43
CA SER A 149 25.21 14.83 -5.62
C SER A 149 24.34 15.43 -6.72
N THR A 150 24.96 15.71 -7.87
CA THR A 150 24.24 15.86 -9.15
C THR A 150 23.63 14.52 -9.58
N GLY A 151 22.68 14.54 -10.52
CA GLY A 151 22.03 13.32 -11.02
C GLY A 151 20.84 12.82 -10.18
N ILE A 152 20.41 13.61 -9.19
CA ILE A 152 19.19 13.34 -8.40
C ILE A 152 18.04 14.17 -8.96
N THR A 153 16.90 13.53 -9.21
CA THR A 153 15.64 14.22 -9.56
C THR A 153 14.55 13.84 -8.57
N ILE A 154 13.80 14.84 -8.13
CA ILE A 154 12.63 14.66 -7.27
C ILE A 154 11.39 14.78 -8.15
N GLN A 155 10.50 13.80 -8.06
CA GLN A 155 9.21 13.81 -8.75
C GLN A 155 8.09 13.64 -7.73
N GLY A 156 6.94 14.27 -7.99
CA GLY A 156 5.78 14.16 -7.12
C GLY A 156 4.88 13.02 -7.57
N GLY A 157 4.91 11.90 -6.85
CA GLY A 157 4.08 10.72 -7.08
C GLY A 157 4.27 10.02 -8.45
N ASP A 158 3.95 8.74 -8.51
CA ASP A 158 3.78 7.94 -9.72
C ASP A 158 2.79 6.77 -9.47
N ASP A 159 2.78 5.78 -10.36
CA ASP A 159 1.92 4.59 -10.23
C ASP A 159 2.25 3.71 -9.01
N VAL A 160 3.43 3.89 -8.42
CA VAL A 160 3.95 3.13 -7.26
C VAL A 160 3.95 4.01 -6.01
N PHE A 161 4.55 5.19 -6.08
CA PHE A 161 4.76 6.13 -4.99
C PHE A 161 3.64 7.17 -4.96
N LYS A 162 3.01 7.35 -3.81
CA LYS A 162 1.96 8.37 -3.66
C LYS A 162 2.52 9.78 -3.44
N GLU A 163 3.73 9.88 -2.92
CA GLU A 163 4.36 11.12 -2.49
C GLU A 163 5.62 11.45 -3.30
N ASN A 164 6.35 12.48 -2.88
CA ASN A 164 7.63 12.82 -3.49
C ASN A 164 8.60 11.65 -3.37
N TYR A 165 9.20 11.26 -4.48
CA TYR A 165 10.22 10.23 -4.53
C TYR A 165 11.44 10.73 -5.30
N VAL A 166 12.56 10.04 -5.10
CA VAL A 166 13.84 10.38 -5.72
C VAL A 166 14.22 9.36 -6.77
N THR A 167 14.79 9.85 -7.87
CA THR A 167 15.46 9.05 -8.89
C THR A 167 16.92 9.41 -8.91
N LEU A 168 17.79 8.40 -8.97
CA LEU A 168 19.24 8.55 -8.99
C LEU A 168 19.73 8.01 -10.34
N SER A 169 20.25 8.87 -11.20
CA SER A 169 20.86 8.43 -12.46
C SER A 169 22.27 7.92 -12.22
N GLY A 170 22.73 7.03 -13.11
CA GLY A 170 24.12 6.54 -13.08
C GLY A 170 25.13 7.64 -13.38
N THR A 171 26.38 7.39 -13.02
CA THR A 171 27.53 8.25 -13.34
C THR A 171 28.34 7.67 -14.48
N PHE A 172 29.03 8.53 -15.23
CA PHE A 172 29.99 8.12 -16.27
C PHE A 172 31.40 7.86 -15.69
N ASP A 173 31.65 8.26 -14.45
CA ASP A 173 32.95 8.15 -13.78
C ASP A 173 32.75 7.66 -12.33
N GLU A 174 33.36 6.51 -12.01
CA GLU A 174 33.28 5.89 -10.68
C GLU A 174 33.83 6.77 -9.56
N CYS A 175 34.74 7.70 -9.86
CA CYS A 175 35.26 8.68 -8.90
C CYS A 175 34.22 9.76 -8.52
N TYR A 176 33.14 9.90 -9.29
CA TYR A 176 32.06 10.86 -9.07
C TYR A 176 30.70 10.15 -8.99
N PRO A 177 30.43 9.42 -7.90
CA PRO A 177 29.20 8.66 -7.75
C PRO A 177 27.99 9.57 -7.55
N THR A 178 26.82 9.07 -7.96
CA THR A 178 25.53 9.63 -7.54
C THR A 178 25.22 9.15 -6.12
N TYR A 179 25.10 10.07 -5.17
CA TYR A 179 24.88 9.73 -3.76
C TYR A 179 23.80 10.59 -3.14
N LEU A 180 23.06 10.00 -2.21
CA LEU A 180 22.13 10.68 -1.32
C LEU A 180 22.38 10.15 0.09
N TYR A 181 22.71 11.04 1.03
CA TYR A 181 23.01 10.66 2.41
C TYR A 181 22.42 11.65 3.41
N GLN A 182 22.23 11.17 4.63
CA GLN A 182 21.83 11.98 5.76
C GLN A 182 22.42 11.37 7.04
N LYS A 183 22.89 12.23 7.94
CA LYS A 183 23.30 11.81 9.29
C LYS A 183 22.10 11.88 10.23
N ILE A 184 21.84 10.81 10.97
CA ILE A 184 20.87 10.84 12.08
C ILE A 184 21.60 11.28 13.34
N ASP A 185 21.07 12.30 14.02
CA ASP A 185 21.65 12.84 15.24
C ASP A 185 21.58 11.84 16.41
N GLU A 186 22.67 11.73 17.18
CA GLU A 186 22.77 10.77 18.28
C GLU A 186 21.73 11.03 19.39
N SER A 187 21.28 12.27 19.58
CA SER A 187 20.23 12.60 20.57
C SER A 187 18.86 11.99 20.23
N LYS A 188 18.64 11.57 18.98
CA LYS A 188 17.43 10.85 18.55
C LYS A 188 17.54 9.35 18.77
N LEU A 189 18.75 8.86 19.09
CA LEU A 189 19.03 7.44 19.26
C LEU A 189 19.01 7.05 20.75
N LYS A 190 18.63 5.81 21.01
CA LYS A 190 18.61 5.18 22.33
C LYS A 190 19.71 4.13 22.41
N ALA A 191 20.45 4.15 23.52
CA ALA A 191 21.49 3.16 23.77
C ALA A 191 20.90 1.73 23.77
N PHE A 192 21.72 0.76 23.34
CA PHE A 192 21.37 -0.67 23.30
C PHE A 192 20.08 -1.01 22.54
N THR A 193 19.69 -0.17 21.57
CA THR A 193 18.45 -0.32 20.81
C THR A 193 18.76 -0.59 19.34
N ARG A 194 18.08 -1.57 18.75
CA ARG A 194 18.18 -1.83 17.30
C ARG A 194 17.28 -0.86 16.53
N TYR A 195 17.84 -0.29 15.47
CA TYR A 195 17.13 0.53 14.50
C TYR A 195 17.04 -0.16 13.14
N GLN A 196 16.07 0.26 12.32
CA GLN A 196 15.83 -0.31 10.99
C GLN A 196 15.71 0.82 9.97
N LEU A 197 16.54 0.77 8.92
CA LEU A 197 16.35 1.54 7.70
C LEU A 197 15.52 0.70 6.71
N ARG A 198 14.47 1.31 6.14
CA ARG A 198 13.61 0.72 5.11
C ARG A 198 13.00 1.84 4.26
N GLY A 199 12.64 1.53 3.03
CA GLY A 199 12.01 2.41 2.05
C GLY A 199 11.43 1.58 0.93
#